data_AF-Q9CY51-F1
#
_entry.id   AF-Q9CY51-F1
#
_cell.length_a   1.000
_cell.length_b   1.000
_cell.length_c   1.000
_cell.angle_alpha   90.00
_cell.angle_beta   90.00
_cell.angle_gamma   90.00
#
_symmetry.space_group_name_H-M   'P 1'
#
loop_
_entity.id
_entity.type
_entity.pdbx_description
1 polymer ?
#
loop_
_entity_poly.entity_id
_entity_poly.type
_entity_poly.pdbx_seq_one_letter_code
_entity_poly.pdbx_strand_id
1 'polypeptide(L)'
;MIRVPYPCVIQDKFCGIINISVEALHDVMTEDPETRTYKDCMLMSQHEEPKVTEDEEPPTEQDKRKKMLALKDPVHTVSLQQFIYEKLKAQQEILGEQGFQSLMETVDTEIVTQLQEFLQGF
;
A
#
# COMPACT_ATOMS: atom_id res chain seq x y z
N MET A 1 13.42 39.36 2.74
CA MET A 1 13.63 38.11 3.52
C MET A 1 12.95 36.98 2.76
N ILE A 2 13.71 36.18 2.02
CA ILE A 2 13.19 34.97 1.39
C ILE A 2 13.24 33.89 2.47
N ARG A 3 12.07 33.50 2.98
CA ARG A 3 11.94 32.32 3.84
C ARG A 3 12.23 31.13 2.92
N VAL A 4 13.41 30.54 3.02
CA VAL A 4 13.62 29.21 2.44
C VAL A 4 12.77 28.27 3.30
N PRO A 5 11.68 27.69 2.79
CA PRO A 5 10.95 26.71 3.56
C PRO A 5 11.91 25.53 3.75
N TYR A 6 12.22 25.18 4.99
CA TYR A 6 12.81 23.88 5.26
C TYR A 6 11.84 22.84 4.67
N PRO A 7 12.34 21.86 3.90
CA PRO A 7 11.47 20.83 3.37
C PRO A 7 10.70 20.20 4.52
N CYS A 8 9.44 19.84 4.27
CA CYS A 8 8.69 19.07 5.25
C CYS A 8 9.47 17.76 5.51
N VAL A 9 9.48 17.27 6.75
CA VAL A 9 10.16 16.00 7.12
C VAL A 9 9.78 14.85 6.16
N ILE A 10 8.57 14.86 5.61
CA ILE A 10 8.11 13.90 4.61
C ILE A 10 8.89 14.02 3.29
N GLN A 11 9.15 15.24 2.82
CA GLN A 11 9.94 15.49 1.61
C GLN A 11 11.40 15.08 1.81
N ASP A 12 11.98 15.41 2.97
CA ASP A 12 13.36 15.01 3.32
C ASP A 12 13.53 13.48 3.40
N LYS A 13 12.45 12.76 3.68
CA LYS A 13 12.42 11.30 3.79
C LYS A 13 11.75 10.62 2.60
N PHE A 14 11.42 11.36 1.54
CA PHE A 14 10.61 10.86 0.44
C PHE A 14 11.21 9.60 -0.19
N CYS A 15 12.50 9.61 -0.54
CA CYS A 15 13.17 8.44 -1.12
C CYS A 15 13.12 7.21 -0.20
N GLY A 16 13.30 7.39 1.11
CA GLY A 16 13.20 6.30 2.08
C GLY A 16 11.77 5.75 2.20
N ILE A 17 10.77 6.63 2.16
CA ILE A 17 9.35 6.24 2.18
C ILE A 17 9.01 5.44 0.93
N ILE A 18 9.45 5.88 -0.26
CA ILE A 18 9.21 5.16 -1.51
C ILE A 18 9.92 3.82 -1.51
N ASN A 19 11.17 3.76 -1.05
CA ASN A 19 11.91 2.49 -0.97
C ASN A 19 11.18 1.46 -0.12
N ILE A 20 10.74 1.83 1.10
CA ILE A 20 9.96 0.96 1.98
C ILE A 20 8.62 0.58 1.35
N SER A 21 7.99 1.49 0.60
CA SER A 21 6.72 1.21 -0.07
C SER A 21 6.88 0.14 -1.15
N VAL A 22 7.97 0.19 -1.93
CA VAL A 22 8.28 -0.82 -2.96
C VAL A 22 8.68 -2.15 -2.31
N GLU A 23 9.48 -2.13 -1.24
CA GLU A 23 9.78 -3.33 -0.44
C GLU A 23 8.49 -4.01 0.05
N ALA A 24 7.58 -3.23 0.66
CA ALA A 24 6.31 -3.76 1.13
C ALA A 24 5.42 -4.29 0.00
N LEU A 25 5.45 -3.68 -1.19
CA LEU A 25 4.74 -4.20 -2.37
C LEU A 25 5.30 -5.57 -2.79
N HIS A 26 6.62 -5.76 -2.80
CA HIS A 26 7.22 -7.07 -3.08
C HIS A 26 6.88 -8.13 -2.03
N ASP A 27 6.71 -7.73 -0.77
CA ASP A 27 6.36 -8.65 0.31
C ASP A 27 4.90 -9.16 0.21
N VAL A 28 3.96 -8.32 -0.24
CA VAL A 28 2.51 -8.62 -0.19
C VAL A 28 1.87 -8.89 -1.55
N MET A 29 2.42 -8.35 -2.64
CA MET A 29 1.85 -8.52 -3.97
C MET A 29 2.29 -9.86 -4.56
N THR A 30 1.33 -10.69 -4.94
CA THR A 30 1.58 -11.96 -5.63
C THR A 30 1.13 -11.84 -7.09
N GLU A 31 1.99 -12.23 -8.03
CA GLU A 31 1.62 -12.32 -9.44
C GLU A 31 0.73 -13.56 -9.67
N ASP A 32 -0.44 -13.35 -10.26
CA ASP A 32 -1.30 -14.41 -10.75
C ASP A 32 -0.68 -15.03 -12.02
N PRO A 33 -0.31 -16.31 -12.02
CA PRO A 33 0.38 -16.94 -13.16
C PRO A 33 -0.44 -16.99 -14.45
N GLU A 34 -1.77 -16.94 -14.34
CA GLU A 34 -2.69 -17.05 -15.47
C GLU A 34 -2.98 -15.68 -16.08
N THR A 35 -3.21 -14.68 -15.23
CA THR A 35 -3.60 -13.33 -15.69
C THR A 35 -2.44 -12.36 -15.76
N ARG A 36 -1.28 -12.71 -15.16
CA ARG A 36 -0.11 -11.83 -14.94
C ARG A 36 -0.48 -10.53 -14.22
N THR A 37 -1.50 -10.58 -13.39
CA THR A 37 -1.93 -9.43 -12.57
C THR A 37 -1.41 -9.59 -11.15
N TYR A 38 -1.08 -8.47 -10.52
CA TYR A 38 -0.67 -8.47 -9.12
C TYR A 38 -1.90 -8.44 -8.21
N LYS A 39 -1.93 -9.32 -7.22
CA LYS A 39 -2.95 -9.35 -6.17
C LYS A 39 -2.31 -9.17 -4.80
N ASP A 40 -2.87 -8.27 -4.01
CA ASP A 40 -2.48 -8.06 -2.61
C ASP A 40 -3.00 -9.25 -1.76
N CYS A 41 -2.07 -10.00 -1.16
CA CYS A 41 -2.40 -11.20 -0.39
C CYS A 41 -3.04 -10.91 0.97
N MET A 42 -2.90 -9.68 1.47
CA MET A 42 -3.48 -9.26 2.75
C MET A 42 -4.96 -8.89 2.63
N LEU A 43 -5.42 -8.61 1.40
CA LEU A 43 -6.82 -8.33 1.12
C LEU A 43 -7.68 -9.57 1.29
N MET A 44 -8.64 -9.49 2.20
CA MET A 44 -9.60 -10.56 2.37
C MET A 44 -10.63 -10.50 1.26
N SER A 45 -10.70 -11.58 0.46
CA SER A 45 -11.81 -11.76 -0.48
C SER A 45 -13.09 -12.02 0.32
N GLN A 46 -14.20 -11.43 -0.10
CA GLN A 46 -15.49 -11.42 0.64
C GLN A 46 -16.11 -12.83 0.90
N HIS A 47 -15.45 -13.91 0.50
CA HIS A 47 -16.01 -15.25 0.41
C HIS A 47 -15.28 -16.32 1.24
N GLU A 48 -14.26 -15.97 2.02
CA GLU A 48 -13.67 -16.93 2.96
C GLU A 48 -14.43 -16.93 4.29
N GLU A 49 -15.59 -17.59 4.28
CA GLU A 49 -16.19 -18.04 5.52
C GLU A 49 -15.31 -19.14 6.12
N PRO A 50 -14.85 -18.97 7.37
CA PRO A 50 -14.05 -19.99 8.03
C PRO A 50 -14.91 -21.23 8.25
N LYS A 51 -14.44 -22.37 7.73
CA LYS A 51 -15.01 -23.68 7.98
C LYS A 51 -14.82 -23.99 9.46
N VAL A 52 -15.87 -23.87 10.26
CA VAL A 52 -15.88 -24.37 11.63
C VAL A 52 -15.80 -25.90 11.53
N THR A 53 -14.68 -26.48 11.93
CA THR A 53 -14.54 -27.93 12.06
C THR A 53 -15.34 -28.37 13.30
N GLU A 54 -16.03 -29.51 13.22
CA GLU A 54 -16.97 -29.96 14.27
C GLU A 54 -16.31 -30.21 15.65
N ASP A 55 -14.97 -30.28 15.71
CA ASP A 55 -14.18 -30.49 16.92
C ASP A 55 -13.74 -29.19 17.62
N GLU A 56 -14.00 -28.01 17.05
CA GLU A 56 -13.64 -26.75 17.71
C GLU A 56 -14.73 -26.26 18.68
N GLU A 57 -14.31 -25.83 19.87
CA GLU A 57 -15.19 -25.21 20.85
C GLU A 57 -15.85 -23.96 20.23
N PRO A 58 -17.17 -23.74 20.41
CA PRO A 58 -17.85 -22.62 19.79
C PRO A 58 -17.25 -21.29 20.25
N PRO A 59 -16.98 -20.34 19.34
CA PRO A 59 -16.30 -19.10 19.69
C PRO A 59 -17.14 -18.28 20.67
N THR A 60 -16.48 -17.70 21.68
CA THR A 60 -17.15 -16.81 22.63
C THR A 60 -17.64 -15.55 21.92
N GLU A 61 -18.59 -14.84 22.51
CA GLU A 61 -19.05 -13.55 21.99
C GLU A 61 -17.93 -12.50 21.90
N GLN A 62 -16.92 -12.59 22.78
CA GLN A 62 -15.75 -11.71 22.72
C GLN A 62 -14.88 -12.04 21.50
N ASP A 63 -14.69 -13.32 21.19
CA ASP A 63 -13.89 -13.75 20.03
C ASP A 63 -14.56 -13.36 18.73
N LYS A 64 -15.89 -13.50 18.64
CA LYS A 64 -16.68 -13.00 17.51
C LYS A 64 -16.48 -11.50 17.30
N ARG A 65 -16.52 -10.70 18.37
CA ARG A 65 -16.31 -9.24 18.28
C ARG A 65 -14.89 -8.88 17.85
N LYS A 66 -13.86 -9.52 18.42
CA LYS A 66 -12.46 -9.30 18.02
C LYS A 66 -12.26 -9.61 16.54
N LYS A 67 -12.81 -10.73 16.07
CA LYS A 67 -12.77 -11.13 14.67
C LYS A 67 -13.46 -10.12 13.76
N MET A 68 -14.68 -9.69 14.10
CA MET A 68 -15.39 -8.67 13.32
C MET A 68 -14.65 -7.34 13.26
N LEU A 69 -13.91 -6.97 14.32
CA LEU A 69 -13.10 -5.77 14.33
C LEU A 69 -11.85 -5.92 13.44
N ALA A 70 -11.18 -7.06 13.50
CA ALA A 70 -10.04 -7.36 12.64
C ALA A 70 -10.41 -7.30 11.15
N LEU A 71 -11.59 -7.79 10.77
CA LEU A 71 -12.09 -7.72 9.39
C LEU A 71 -12.31 -6.28 8.87
N LYS A 72 -12.34 -5.28 9.76
CA LYS A 72 -12.45 -3.86 9.40
C LYS A 72 -11.10 -3.14 9.34
N ASP A 73 -10.01 -3.85 9.64
CA ASP A 73 -8.68 -3.26 9.56
C ASP A 73 -8.37 -2.85 8.10
N PRO A 74 -7.83 -1.64 7.86
CA PRO A 74 -7.42 -1.20 6.54
C PRO A 74 -6.53 -2.20 5.80
N VAL A 75 -5.67 -2.93 6.50
CA VAL A 75 -4.76 -3.90 5.87
C VAL A 75 -5.51 -5.02 5.12
N HIS A 76 -6.75 -5.30 5.52
CA HIS A 76 -7.60 -6.32 4.90
C HIS A 76 -8.60 -5.76 3.89
N THR A 77 -8.75 -4.44 3.83
CA THR A 77 -9.84 -3.77 3.10
C THR A 77 -9.36 -2.74 2.07
N VAL A 78 -8.10 -2.32 2.14
CA VAL A 78 -7.49 -1.32 1.26
C VAL A 78 -6.28 -1.93 0.57
N SER A 79 -6.29 -1.98 -0.77
CA SER A 79 -5.14 -2.45 -1.55
C SER A 79 -3.95 -1.53 -1.31
N LEU A 80 -2.79 -2.08 -0.92
CA LEU A 80 -1.58 -1.30 -0.72
C LEU A 80 -1.15 -0.59 -2.01
N GLN A 81 -1.23 -1.30 -3.14
CA GLN A 81 -0.93 -0.79 -4.48
C GLN A 81 -1.81 0.43 -4.84
N GLN A 82 -3.13 0.31 -4.68
CA GLN A 82 -4.08 1.42 -4.89
C GLN A 82 -3.76 2.59 -3.96
N PHE A 83 -3.53 2.31 -2.68
CA PHE A 83 -3.28 3.33 -1.68
C PHE A 83 -2.02 4.15 -2.02
N ILE A 84 -0.93 3.48 -2.40
CA ILE A 84 0.32 4.14 -2.81
C ILE A 84 0.07 5.03 -4.03
N TYR A 85 -0.61 4.52 -5.07
CA TYR A 85 -0.96 5.31 -6.26
C TYR A 85 -1.73 6.59 -5.88
N GLU A 86 -2.78 6.46 -5.07
CA GLU A 86 -3.60 7.61 -4.65
C GLU A 86 -2.79 8.63 -3.85
N LYS A 87 -1.90 8.18 -2.96
CA LYS A 87 -1.03 9.09 -2.19
C LYS A 87 -0.02 9.80 -3.06
N LEU A 88 0.59 9.12 -4.04
CA LEU A 88 1.50 9.74 -4.99
C LEU A 88 0.80 10.77 -5.86
N LYS A 89 -0.39 10.44 -6.36
CA LYS A 89 -1.21 11.34 -7.18
C LYS A 89 -1.63 12.58 -6.41
N ALA A 90 -2.13 12.40 -5.18
CA ALA A 90 -2.46 13.53 -4.30
C ALA A 90 -1.23 14.40 -4.01
N GLN A 91 -0.06 13.79 -3.81
CA GLN A 91 1.19 14.51 -3.60
C GLN A 91 1.61 15.31 -4.84
N GLN A 92 1.45 14.75 -6.04
CA GLN A 92 1.69 15.43 -7.31
C GLN A 92 0.74 16.62 -7.52
N GLU A 93 -0.54 16.47 -7.17
CA GLU A 93 -1.53 17.56 -7.24
C GLU A 93 -1.19 18.73 -6.30
N ILE A 94 -0.69 18.42 -5.08
CA ILE A 94 -0.34 19.45 -4.09
C ILE A 94 0.95 20.19 -4.45
N LEU A 95 1.98 19.48 -4.93
CA LEU A 95 3.28 20.07 -5.24
C LEU A 95 3.39 20.63 -6.66
N GLY A 96 2.49 20.21 -7.54
CA GLY A 96 2.62 20.40 -8.98
C GLY A 96 3.66 19.45 -9.59
N GLU A 97 3.61 19.37 -10.92
CA GLU A 97 4.39 18.41 -11.70
C GLU A 97 5.91 18.56 -11.50
N GLN A 98 6.42 19.80 -11.56
CA GLN A 98 7.85 20.06 -11.38
C GLN A 98 8.34 19.73 -9.97
N GLY A 99 7.56 20.10 -8.94
CA GLY A 99 7.93 19.82 -7.55
C GLY A 99 7.92 18.33 -7.24
N PHE A 100 6.96 17.59 -7.79
CA PHE A 100 6.90 16.15 -7.68
C PHE A 100 8.04 15.45 -8.44
N GLN A 101 8.35 15.91 -9.66
CA GLN A 101 9.47 15.38 -10.43
C GLN A 101 10.80 15.53 -9.67
N SER A 102 11.06 16.70 -9.08
CA SER A 102 12.27 16.90 -8.26
C SER A 102 12.35 15.97 -7.05
N LEU A 103 11.21 15.56 -6.47
CA LEU A 103 11.20 14.53 -5.41
C LEU A 103 11.49 13.14 -5.96
N MET A 104 10.87 12.77 -7.08
CA MET A 104 11.11 11.48 -7.73
C MET A 104 12.56 11.30 -8.17
N GLU A 105 13.26 12.38 -8.55
CA GLU A 105 14.69 12.36 -8.87
C GLU A 105 15.60 12.04 -7.66
N THR A 106 15.09 12.15 -6.44
CA THR A 106 15.82 11.73 -5.22
C THR A 106 15.73 10.22 -4.96
N VAL A 107 14.79 9.54 -5.62
CA VAL A 107 14.59 8.09 -5.52
C VAL A 107 15.51 7.40 -6.52
N ASP A 108 16.08 6.26 -6.13
CA ASP A 108 16.87 5.46 -7.05
C ASP A 108 16.04 5.06 -8.28
N THR A 109 16.61 5.21 -9.47
CA THR A 109 15.98 4.90 -10.75
C THR A 109 15.45 3.47 -10.82
N GLU A 110 16.13 2.51 -10.19
CA GLU A 110 15.67 1.12 -10.13
C GLU A 110 14.37 1.01 -9.32
N ILE A 111 14.30 1.65 -8.17
CA ILE A 111 13.11 1.69 -7.31
C ILE A 111 11.95 2.39 -8.03
N VAL A 112 12.23 3.47 -8.76
CA VAL A 112 11.20 4.15 -9.58
C VAL A 112 10.66 3.23 -10.66
N THR A 113 11.52 2.45 -11.31
CA THR A 113 11.11 1.49 -12.35
C THR A 113 10.21 0.41 -11.78
N GLN A 114 10.63 -0.22 -10.67
CA GLN A 114 9.84 -1.24 -9.99
C GLN A 114 8.50 -0.69 -9.49
N LEU A 115 8.49 0.52 -8.92
CA LEU A 115 7.26 1.20 -8.53
C LEU A 115 6.33 1.40 -9.73
N GLN A 116 6.86 1.87 -10.87
CA GLN A 116 6.06 2.07 -12.08
C GLN A 116 5.48 0.76 -12.60
N GLU A 117 6.21 -0.35 -12.55
CA GLU A 117 5.70 -1.68 -12.92
C GLU A 117 4.47 -2.08 -12.09
N PHE A 118 4.52 -1.87 -10.77
CA PHE A 118 3.33 -2.06 -9.94
C PHE A 118 2.21 -1.08 -10.29
N LEU A 119 2.51 0.16 -10.68
CA LEU A 119 1.47 1.17 -10.92
C LEU A 119 0.89 1.20 -12.35
N GLN A 120 1.40 0.37 -13.28
CA GLN A 120 0.96 0.35 -14.69
C GLN A 120 -0.55 0.11 -14.92
N GLY A 121 -1.28 -0.38 -13.90
CA GLY A 121 -2.72 -0.63 -13.97
C GLY A 121 -3.64 0.56 -13.64
N PHE A 122 -3.09 1.75 -13.34
CA PHE A 122 -3.84 2.93 -12.84
C PHE A 122 -3.62 4.23 -13.63
#